data_AF-A0A4T0FCQ0-F1
#
_entry.id   AF-A0A4T0FCQ0-F1
#
_cell.length_a   1.000
_cell.length_b   1.000
_cell.length_c   1.000
_cell.angle_alpha   90.00
_cell.angle_beta   90.00
_cell.angle_gamma   90.00
#
_symmetry.space_group_name_H-M   'P 1'
#
loop_
_entity.id
_entity.type
_entity.pdbx_description
1 polymer ?
#
loop_
_entity_poly.entity_id
_entity_poly.type
_entity_poly.pdbx_seq_one_letter_code
_entity_poly.pdbx_strand_id
1 'polypeptide(L)'
;MASKSTPKTPPLGFSNEIFMHNKLMDERSSPKKSNFGIWFNSKKKQQDENHSDEFNEAFERMLDVRDIPLPVRNQLRAMDGRKKENILKASQVAEPVAKEFDPSQTKLKHKSAPATSRSKSPEKPAKQANGPSSLSSRVDKADNPIAYAKMLEKEHSTVLSVDKVKRLRQLIRAESSGWLKDFFKAGGYQGLCDSLSEILRVEWREEQHDDQILHELLRCFKGLSTSEIGLHALSSKAPQPYESLIGLLFTDKKPGSLPTRQVMMELINLVFDIFGDNSSSEQLIKSPTTQSYLSSFDASTEAVQIQPVKLPAPFFSAGDMVRQLLRNPMNDALENQHEFIKKAKRPRVYKVFLSEIYEVQRDFFWCFGHKNNGIWYYPSVDMRQVERLRFRVPGGMTAGVEYEAIGYLTSIFSVINALSVASYNDGQETGKRLHQDLFASGIDRYIYTSRAASLAHYPLLHYNISLYLHLAKQSGFTIPNVIARYIAQPPENVRIKE
;
A
#
# COMPACT_ATOMS: atom_id res chain seq x y z
N MET A 1 16.36 53.79 -35.72
CA MET A 1 17.11 53.83 -37.00
C MET A 1 18.24 52.80 -36.95
N ALA A 2 18.73 52.38 -38.12
CA ALA A 2 19.94 51.61 -38.47
C ALA A 2 21.02 51.32 -37.40
N SER A 3 21.83 50.24 -37.49
CA SER A 3 21.82 49.01 -38.31
C SER A 3 23.00 48.09 -37.95
N LYS A 4 22.82 46.77 -38.15
CA LYS A 4 23.81 45.77 -38.66
C LYS A 4 25.33 46.05 -38.50
N SER A 5 26.10 45.08 -37.98
CA SER A 5 26.89 44.15 -38.83
C SER A 5 27.93 43.31 -38.06
N THR A 6 27.82 41.98 -38.20
CA THR A 6 28.97 41.04 -38.29
C THR A 6 29.65 41.25 -39.66
N PRO A 7 30.92 40.84 -39.98
CA PRO A 7 31.42 39.45 -39.82
C PRO A 7 32.97 39.22 -39.74
N LYS A 8 33.39 37.96 -39.91
CA LYS A 8 34.67 37.41 -40.44
C LYS A 8 35.69 36.77 -39.47
N THR A 9 35.73 35.43 -39.55
CA THR A 9 36.91 34.54 -39.52
C THR A 9 37.59 34.49 -40.91
N PRO A 10 38.68 33.72 -41.19
CA PRO A 10 39.52 32.84 -40.35
C PRO A 10 40.93 33.46 -40.10
N PRO A 11 42.15 32.91 -40.33
CA PRO A 11 42.62 31.78 -41.18
C PRO A 11 43.19 30.57 -40.39
N LEU A 12 44.12 29.81 -40.99
CA LEU A 12 44.92 28.68 -40.47
C LEU A 12 46.42 29.00 -40.63
N GLY A 13 47.33 28.31 -39.91
CA GLY A 13 48.74 28.21 -40.37
C GLY A 13 49.84 27.95 -39.34
N PHE A 14 50.20 26.66 -39.16
CA PHE A 14 51.52 26.08 -38.87
C PHE A 14 52.75 26.98 -38.60
N SER A 15 53.58 26.61 -37.59
CA SER A 15 54.84 25.87 -37.82
C SER A 15 55.80 25.87 -36.63
N ASN A 16 56.51 24.73 -36.51
CA ASN A 16 57.89 24.49 -36.07
C ASN A 16 57.95 23.28 -35.13
N GLU A 17 58.89 22.34 -35.18
CA GLU A 17 59.94 21.86 -36.10
C GLU A 17 60.91 21.04 -35.21
N ILE A 18 61.94 20.42 -35.81
CA ILE A 18 63.10 19.71 -35.19
C ILE A 18 62.87 18.18 -35.15
N PHE A 19 63.24 17.47 -36.24
CA PHE A 19 64.57 16.83 -36.49
C PHE A 19 64.81 15.64 -35.52
N MET A 20 65.28 14.44 -35.89
CA MET A 20 65.89 13.87 -37.11
C MET A 20 65.81 12.30 -36.99
N HIS A 21 66.14 11.38 -37.92
CA HIS A 21 66.79 11.41 -39.25
C HIS A 21 66.41 10.15 -40.11
N ASN A 22 67.20 9.86 -41.16
CA ASN A 22 67.26 8.71 -42.09
C ASN A 22 67.44 7.29 -41.44
N LYS A 23 67.23 6.13 -42.12
CA LYS A 23 67.61 5.77 -43.51
C LYS A 23 67.00 4.42 -44.04
N LEU A 24 66.47 4.44 -45.27
CA LEU A 24 66.52 3.42 -46.37
C LEU A 24 65.96 1.96 -46.32
N MET A 25 65.48 1.55 -47.52
CA MET A 25 65.33 0.21 -48.16
C MET A 25 64.09 -0.69 -47.94
N ASP A 26 63.13 -0.54 -48.87
CA ASP A 26 62.64 -1.48 -49.90
C ASP A 26 61.97 -2.87 -49.65
N GLU A 27 60.99 -3.10 -50.56
CA GLU A 27 60.34 -4.32 -51.11
C GLU A 27 59.86 -5.55 -50.27
N ARG A 28 58.57 -5.86 -50.50
CA ARG A 28 57.91 -7.19 -50.65
C ARG A 28 58.00 -8.25 -49.52
N SER A 29 56.86 -8.48 -48.86
CA SER A 29 56.18 -9.80 -48.91
C SER A 29 54.73 -9.74 -48.37
N SER A 30 53.84 -10.57 -48.91
CA SER A 30 52.50 -10.82 -48.36
C SER A 30 52.45 -12.19 -47.68
N PRO A 31 51.91 -12.30 -46.44
CA PRO A 31 51.42 -13.57 -45.90
C PRO A 31 49.89 -13.64 -45.87
N LYS A 32 49.37 -14.86 -46.00
CA LYS A 32 47.93 -15.19 -46.09
C LYS A 32 47.23 -14.94 -44.75
N LYS A 33 46.06 -14.28 -44.75
CA LYS A 33 45.20 -14.15 -43.56
C LYS A 33 44.58 -15.52 -43.21
N SER A 34 44.69 -15.92 -41.95
CA SER A 34 44.12 -17.19 -41.44
C SER A 34 42.63 -17.05 -41.12
N ASN A 35 41.79 -17.93 -41.69
CA ASN A 35 40.36 -18.02 -41.39
C ASN A 35 40.06 -18.43 -39.93
N PHE A 36 41.05 -18.94 -39.19
CA PHE A 36 40.84 -19.47 -37.83
C PHE A 36 40.54 -18.37 -36.80
N GLY A 37 41.15 -17.18 -36.95
CA GLY A 37 40.92 -16.05 -36.04
C GLY A 37 39.52 -15.43 -36.17
N ILE A 38 38.93 -15.47 -37.37
CA ILE A 38 37.58 -14.96 -37.63
C ILE A 38 36.54 -15.85 -36.94
N TRP A 39 36.71 -17.18 -37.00
CA TRP A 39 35.83 -18.13 -36.31
C TRP A 39 35.92 -18.03 -34.79
N PHE A 40 37.13 -17.86 -34.23
CA PHE A 40 37.30 -17.68 -32.79
C PHE A 40 36.69 -16.37 -32.27
N ASN A 41 36.87 -15.25 -32.98
CA ASN A 41 36.20 -13.99 -32.61
C ASN A 41 34.68 -14.08 -32.80
N SER A 42 34.19 -14.77 -33.84
CA SER A 42 32.75 -15.00 -34.03
C SER A 42 32.16 -15.84 -32.90
N LYS A 43 32.82 -16.94 -32.50
CA LYS A 43 32.41 -17.76 -31.36
C LYS A 43 32.44 -17.01 -30.04
N LYS A 44 33.49 -16.21 -29.78
CA LYS A 44 33.57 -15.41 -28.56
C LYS A 44 32.49 -14.33 -28.54
N LYS A 45 32.26 -13.65 -29.66
CA LYS A 45 31.18 -12.68 -29.81
C LYS A 45 29.80 -13.34 -29.62
N GLN A 46 29.54 -14.50 -30.22
CA GLN A 46 28.33 -15.29 -29.97
C GLN A 46 28.21 -15.75 -28.52
N GLN A 47 29.31 -16.03 -27.82
CA GLN A 47 29.29 -16.43 -26.42
C GLN A 47 29.04 -15.24 -25.48
N ASP A 48 29.61 -14.07 -25.78
CA ASP A 48 29.36 -12.81 -25.07
C ASP A 48 27.94 -12.27 -25.34
N GLU A 49 27.43 -12.42 -26.58
CA GLU A 49 26.03 -12.12 -26.96
C GLU A 49 25.05 -13.10 -26.29
N ASN A 50 25.27 -14.42 -26.38
CA ASN A 50 24.43 -15.41 -25.70
C ASN A 50 24.43 -15.22 -24.17
N HIS A 51 25.57 -14.89 -23.55
CA HIS A 51 25.63 -14.59 -22.12
C HIS A 51 24.89 -13.29 -21.77
N SER A 52 24.94 -12.28 -22.65
CA SER A 52 24.14 -11.06 -22.50
C SER A 52 22.64 -11.37 -22.60
N ASP A 53 22.23 -12.22 -23.54
CA ASP A 53 20.84 -12.57 -23.77
C ASP A 53 20.29 -13.48 -22.67
N GLU A 54 21.02 -14.51 -22.23
CA GLU A 54 20.66 -15.34 -21.07
C GLU A 54 20.60 -14.51 -19.77
N PHE A 55 21.50 -13.54 -19.60
CA PHE A 55 21.45 -12.59 -18.48
C PHE A 55 20.22 -11.68 -18.55
N ASN A 56 19.91 -11.12 -19.72
CA ASN A 56 18.74 -10.26 -19.91
C ASN A 56 17.44 -11.06 -19.72
N GLU A 57 17.37 -12.28 -20.22
CA GLU A 57 16.22 -13.17 -20.04
C GLU A 57 16.05 -13.55 -18.56
N ALA A 58 17.13 -13.92 -17.86
CA ALA A 58 17.09 -14.17 -16.42
C ALA A 58 16.68 -12.92 -15.61
N PHE A 59 17.10 -11.73 -16.02
CA PHE A 59 16.71 -10.47 -15.40
C PHE A 59 15.23 -10.16 -15.62
N GLU A 60 14.71 -10.30 -16.85
CA GLU A 60 13.28 -10.13 -17.13
C GLU A 60 12.44 -11.18 -16.39
N ARG A 61 12.83 -12.46 -16.37
CA ARG A 61 12.18 -13.51 -15.56
C ARG A 61 12.13 -13.14 -14.08
N MET A 62 13.17 -12.51 -13.52
CA MET A 62 13.17 -12.02 -12.13
C MET A 62 12.19 -10.85 -11.94
N LEU A 63 12.09 -9.93 -12.91
CA LEU A 63 11.09 -8.85 -12.89
C LEU A 63 9.65 -9.39 -13.01
N ASP A 64 9.43 -10.47 -13.76
CA ASP A 64 8.15 -11.19 -13.83
C ASP A 64 7.82 -11.88 -12.50
N VAL A 65 8.73 -12.66 -11.94
CA VAL A 65 8.52 -13.38 -10.66
C VAL A 65 8.23 -12.41 -9.50
N ARG A 66 8.84 -11.21 -9.51
CA ARG A 66 8.64 -10.18 -8.49
C ARG A 66 7.47 -9.24 -8.78
N ASP A 67 6.65 -9.53 -9.80
CA ASP A 67 5.52 -8.70 -10.24
C ASP A 67 5.91 -7.22 -10.43
N ILE A 68 7.15 -6.96 -10.89
CA ILE A 68 7.66 -5.59 -11.00
C ILE A 68 6.88 -4.87 -12.11
N PRO A 69 6.28 -3.70 -11.85
CA PRO A 69 5.38 -3.07 -12.83
C PRO A 69 6.14 -2.36 -13.93
N LEU A 70 5.58 -2.31 -15.15
CA LEU A 70 6.28 -1.87 -16.36
C LEU A 70 6.99 -0.49 -16.23
N PRO A 71 6.42 0.55 -15.59
CA PRO A 71 7.12 1.82 -15.37
C PRO A 71 8.40 1.68 -14.55
N VAL A 72 8.39 0.82 -13.53
CA VAL A 72 9.56 0.49 -12.70
C VAL A 72 10.52 -0.42 -13.46
N ARG A 73 10.02 -1.40 -14.24
CA ARG A 73 10.87 -2.21 -15.13
C ARG A 73 11.66 -1.34 -16.09
N ASN A 74 11.06 -0.31 -16.68
CA ASN A 74 11.76 0.58 -17.60
C ASN A 74 12.91 1.34 -16.92
N GLN A 75 12.75 1.74 -15.65
CA GLN A 75 13.85 2.30 -14.86
C GLN A 75 14.94 1.25 -14.56
N LEU A 76 14.55 0.04 -14.14
CA LEU A 76 15.49 -1.06 -13.87
C LEU A 76 16.23 -1.52 -15.14
N ARG A 77 15.59 -1.50 -16.31
CA ARG A 77 16.18 -1.74 -17.64
C ARG A 77 17.20 -0.67 -18.01
N ALA A 78 17.00 0.58 -17.58
CA ALA A 78 17.94 1.68 -17.78
C ALA A 78 19.13 1.68 -16.79
N MET A 79 19.17 0.80 -15.79
CA MET A 79 20.28 0.71 -14.84
C MET A 79 21.52 0.00 -15.42
N ASP A 80 22.70 0.39 -14.93
CA ASP A 80 23.98 -0.23 -15.29
C ASP A 80 23.99 -1.75 -15.06
N GLY A 81 24.65 -2.50 -15.95
CA GLY A 81 24.70 -3.98 -15.89
C GLY A 81 25.16 -4.53 -14.54
N ARG A 82 26.16 -3.91 -13.89
CA ARG A 82 26.61 -4.32 -12.54
C ARG A 82 25.54 -4.16 -11.46
N LYS A 83 24.66 -3.16 -11.58
CA LYS A 83 23.55 -2.97 -10.63
C LYS A 83 22.47 -4.03 -10.87
N LYS A 84 22.14 -4.32 -12.14
CA LYS A 84 21.25 -5.43 -12.52
C LYS A 84 21.77 -6.78 -12.03
N GLU A 85 23.06 -7.05 -12.19
CA GLU A 85 23.72 -8.28 -11.75
C GLU A 85 23.66 -8.46 -10.22
N ASN A 86 23.88 -7.37 -9.47
CA ASN A 86 23.73 -7.40 -8.01
C ASN A 86 22.27 -7.65 -7.58
N ILE A 87 21.29 -7.08 -8.28
CA ILE A 87 19.86 -7.33 -8.04
C ILE A 87 19.52 -8.81 -8.35
N LEU A 88 20.00 -9.34 -9.48
CA LEU A 88 19.80 -10.73 -9.87
C LEU A 88 20.37 -11.70 -8.82
N LYS A 89 21.61 -11.46 -8.38
CA LYS A 89 22.27 -12.25 -7.33
C LYS A 89 21.52 -12.16 -5.99
N ALA A 90 21.04 -10.97 -5.61
CA ALA A 90 20.22 -10.80 -4.42
C ALA A 90 18.88 -11.56 -4.50
N SER A 91 18.26 -11.63 -5.68
CA SER A 91 17.01 -12.40 -5.87
C SER A 91 17.25 -13.90 -5.90
N GLN A 92 18.35 -14.39 -6.51
CA GLN A 92 18.71 -15.81 -6.53
C GLN A 92 19.02 -16.36 -5.12
N VAL A 93 19.52 -15.51 -4.21
CA VAL A 93 19.72 -15.87 -2.79
C VAL A 93 18.40 -15.96 -2.01
N ALA A 94 17.30 -15.40 -2.56
CA ALA A 94 15.97 -15.43 -1.94
C ALA A 94 15.07 -16.57 -2.43
N GLU A 95 15.37 -17.21 -3.56
CA GLU A 95 14.61 -18.39 -4.01
C GLU A 95 15.12 -19.69 -3.34
N PRO A 96 14.22 -20.55 -2.83
CA PRO A 96 14.61 -21.89 -2.41
C PRO A 96 14.90 -22.76 -3.65
N VAL A 97 16.16 -23.15 -3.84
CA VAL A 97 16.57 -24.03 -4.94
C VAL A 97 15.79 -25.35 -4.90
N ALA A 98 14.80 -25.47 -5.78
CA ALA A 98 14.11 -26.72 -6.04
C ALA A 98 15.09 -27.67 -6.76
N LYS A 99 15.64 -28.64 -6.02
CA LYS A 99 16.36 -29.75 -6.62
C LYS A 99 15.35 -30.79 -7.09
N GLU A 100 15.37 -31.07 -8.40
CA GLU A 100 14.65 -32.20 -8.97
C GLU A 100 15.07 -33.51 -8.30
N PHE A 101 14.10 -34.41 -8.16
CA PHE A 101 14.25 -35.65 -7.42
C PHE A 101 14.54 -36.79 -8.41
N ASP A 102 15.81 -37.16 -8.59
CA ASP A 102 16.20 -38.35 -9.37
C ASP A 102 16.11 -39.62 -8.49
N PRO A 103 15.19 -40.55 -8.75
CA PRO A 103 14.97 -41.73 -7.92
C PRO A 103 15.92 -42.89 -8.28
N SER A 104 17.23 -42.62 -8.37
CA SER A 104 18.22 -43.59 -8.89
C SER A 104 19.53 -43.67 -8.10
N GLN A 105 19.51 -44.07 -6.81
CA GLN A 105 20.58 -44.88 -6.19
C GLN A 105 20.30 -45.35 -4.75
N THR A 106 19.84 -46.59 -4.62
CA THR A 106 19.85 -47.37 -3.37
C THR A 106 21.26 -47.93 -3.09
N LYS A 107 22.01 -47.36 -2.14
CA LYS A 107 23.09 -48.10 -1.43
C LYS A 107 23.15 -47.80 0.06
N LEU A 108 22.69 -48.79 0.83
CA LEU A 108 22.90 -48.93 2.27
C LEU A 108 24.39 -48.86 2.65
N LYS A 109 24.75 -48.07 3.66
CA LYS A 109 25.90 -48.35 4.53
C LYS A 109 25.59 -48.00 5.97
N HIS A 110 25.44 -49.03 6.80
CA HIS A 110 25.48 -48.90 8.26
C HIS A 110 26.85 -48.36 8.70
N LYS A 111 26.86 -47.41 9.65
CA LYS A 111 27.93 -47.28 10.64
C LYS A 111 27.38 -46.88 12.00
N SER A 112 27.92 -47.55 13.01
CA SER A 112 27.52 -47.57 14.41
C SER A 112 27.70 -46.24 15.14
N ALA A 113 26.82 -45.96 16.10
CA ALA A 113 27.15 -45.09 17.23
C ALA A 113 28.02 -45.85 18.25
N PRO A 114 28.66 -45.13 19.18
CA PRO A 114 28.32 -45.38 20.57
C PRO A 114 28.00 -44.08 21.34
N ALA A 115 27.10 -44.19 22.32
CA ALA A 115 26.78 -43.12 23.25
C ALA A 115 27.68 -43.18 24.49
N THR A 116 28.08 -42.02 25.02
CA THR A 116 28.42 -41.85 26.45
C THR A 116 27.96 -40.48 26.95
N SER A 117 27.68 -40.39 28.24
CA SER A 117 27.07 -39.25 28.90
C SER A 117 28.02 -38.63 29.93
N ARG A 118 27.95 -37.31 30.13
CA ARG A 118 27.88 -36.66 31.47
C ARG A 118 27.75 -35.14 31.39
N SER A 119 27.37 -34.56 32.54
CA SER A 119 26.96 -33.18 32.78
C SER A 119 28.01 -32.36 33.53
N LYS A 120 27.99 -31.02 33.35
CA LYS A 120 28.02 -29.94 34.38
C LYS A 120 28.61 -28.62 33.85
N SER A 121 27.97 -27.51 34.22
CA SER A 121 28.43 -26.10 34.14
C SER A 121 29.42 -25.78 35.31
N PRO A 122 30.06 -24.59 35.50
CA PRO A 122 29.55 -23.21 35.24
C PRO A 122 30.50 -22.07 34.77
N GLU A 123 29.90 -21.10 34.05
CA GLU A 123 29.94 -19.61 34.13
C GLU A 123 31.21 -18.71 34.32
N LYS A 124 31.17 -17.54 33.63
CA LYS A 124 31.82 -16.20 33.82
C LYS A 124 33.09 -15.85 32.99
N PRO A 125 33.38 -14.55 32.70
CA PRO A 125 32.46 -13.49 32.24
C PRO A 125 32.99 -12.57 31.08
N ALA A 126 32.04 -11.91 30.40
CA ALA A 126 32.08 -10.64 29.63
C ALA A 126 33.40 -10.07 29.00
N LYS A 127 33.31 -9.77 27.69
CA LYS A 127 33.79 -8.50 27.08
C LYS A 127 32.80 -8.00 26.01
N GLN A 128 32.38 -6.74 26.13
CA GLN A 128 31.58 -6.05 25.11
C GLN A 128 32.50 -5.40 24.06
N ALA A 129 32.08 -5.42 22.80
CA ALA A 129 32.59 -4.54 21.74
C ALA A 129 31.43 -4.11 20.86
N ASN A 130 31.18 -2.79 20.78
CA ASN A 130 30.12 -2.24 19.95
C ASN A 130 30.55 -2.22 18.47
N GLY A 131 29.73 -2.84 17.61
CA GLY A 131 29.79 -2.71 16.15
C GLY A 131 28.36 -2.57 15.60
N PRO A 132 28.15 -1.83 14.51
CA PRO A 132 26.80 -1.52 14.02
C PRO A 132 26.09 -2.78 13.52
N SER A 133 24.86 -3.01 14.00
CA SER A 133 24.05 -4.18 13.69
C SER A 133 23.49 -4.12 12.26
N SER A 134 24.23 -4.67 11.30
CA SER A 134 23.68 -4.99 9.98
C SER A 134 22.71 -6.16 10.10
N LEU A 135 21.40 -5.88 10.05
CA LEU A 135 20.35 -6.89 10.18
C LEU A 135 20.18 -7.71 8.88
N SER A 136 21.19 -8.52 8.52
CA SER A 136 21.04 -9.54 7.49
C SER A 136 20.37 -10.77 8.10
N SER A 137 19.05 -10.81 8.01
CA SER A 137 18.27 -11.99 8.41
C SER A 137 18.76 -13.22 7.65
N ARG A 138 19.25 -14.23 8.40
CA ARG A 138 19.36 -15.58 7.85
C ARG A 138 17.95 -16.00 7.41
N VAL A 139 17.82 -16.44 6.15
CA VAL A 139 16.56 -17.01 5.67
C VAL A 139 16.37 -18.34 6.38
N ASP A 140 15.54 -18.35 7.42
CA ASP A 140 15.18 -19.57 8.12
C ASP A 140 14.40 -20.48 7.17
N LYS A 141 14.52 -21.80 7.36
CA LYS A 141 13.69 -22.81 6.65
C LYS A 141 12.18 -22.72 6.99
N ALA A 142 11.77 -21.65 7.67
CA ALA A 142 10.44 -21.43 8.22
C ALA A 142 9.52 -20.62 7.29
N ASP A 143 10.04 -19.87 6.31
CA ASP A 143 9.23 -19.00 5.44
C ASP A 143 8.48 -19.74 4.31
N ASN A 144 8.05 -20.98 4.59
CA ASN A 144 7.32 -21.84 3.66
C ASN A 144 5.81 -21.47 3.66
N PRO A 145 5.20 -21.16 2.50
CA PRO A 145 3.79 -20.77 2.43
C PRO A 145 2.85 -21.86 2.99
N ILE A 146 3.16 -23.14 2.75
CA ILE A 146 2.36 -24.28 3.23
C ILE A 146 2.41 -24.37 4.76
N ALA A 147 3.52 -23.94 5.39
CA ALA A 147 3.64 -23.95 6.85
C ALA A 147 2.76 -22.87 7.51
N TYR A 148 2.72 -21.66 6.95
CA TYR A 148 1.81 -20.61 7.43
C TYR A 148 0.34 -20.95 7.20
N ALA A 149 -0.02 -21.56 6.06
CA ALA A 149 -1.39 -22.00 5.82
C ALA A 149 -1.84 -23.03 6.87
N LYS A 150 -1.00 -24.04 7.16
CA LYS A 150 -1.25 -25.05 8.21
C LYS A 150 -1.23 -24.50 9.64
N MET A 151 -0.54 -23.39 9.88
CA MET A 151 -0.58 -22.68 11.16
C MET A 151 -1.97 -22.06 11.37
N LEU A 152 -2.46 -21.32 10.38
CA LEU A 152 -3.79 -20.67 10.42
C LEU A 152 -4.95 -21.68 10.42
N GLU A 153 -4.75 -22.87 9.86
CA GLU A 153 -5.73 -23.97 9.88
C GLU A 153 -5.87 -24.63 11.27
N LYS A 154 -4.80 -24.63 12.09
CA LYS A 154 -4.69 -25.49 13.29
C LYS A 154 -4.60 -24.74 14.62
N GLU A 155 -4.05 -23.53 14.62
CA GLU A 155 -3.89 -22.72 15.83
C GLU A 155 -5.11 -21.79 15.96
N HIS A 156 -5.82 -21.84 17.10
CA HIS A 156 -6.90 -20.89 17.42
C HIS A 156 -6.36 -19.46 17.47
N SER A 157 -7.16 -18.50 17.01
CA SER A 157 -6.72 -17.12 16.73
C SER A 157 -6.13 -16.39 17.93
N THR A 158 -6.62 -16.66 19.13
CA THR A 158 -6.07 -16.06 20.37
C THR A 158 -4.73 -16.67 20.81
N VAL A 159 -4.31 -17.79 20.21
CA VAL A 159 -3.05 -18.50 20.50
C VAL A 159 -2.01 -18.26 19.41
N LEU A 160 -2.41 -17.73 18.25
CA LEU A 160 -1.51 -17.36 17.17
C LEU A 160 -0.42 -16.39 17.64
N SER A 161 0.83 -16.72 17.35
CA SER A 161 1.97 -15.84 17.65
C SER A 161 1.95 -14.60 16.76
N VAL A 162 1.88 -13.43 17.40
CA VAL A 162 1.91 -12.11 16.73
C VAL A 162 3.14 -11.98 15.82
N ASP A 163 4.32 -12.42 16.25
CA ASP A 163 5.54 -12.37 15.43
C ASP A 163 5.46 -13.26 14.18
N LYS A 164 4.84 -14.46 14.27
CA LYS A 164 4.60 -15.30 13.10
C LYS A 164 3.63 -14.64 12.11
N VAL A 165 2.54 -14.04 12.59
CA VAL A 165 1.55 -13.35 11.71
C VAL A 165 2.15 -12.07 11.12
N LYS A 166 2.96 -11.34 11.88
CA LYS A 166 3.76 -10.19 11.42
C LYS A 166 4.80 -10.57 10.37
N ARG A 167 5.40 -11.77 10.45
CA ARG A 167 6.27 -12.33 9.41
C ARG A 167 5.45 -12.72 8.18
N LEU A 168 4.32 -13.41 8.34
CA LEU A 168 3.39 -13.71 7.25
C LEU A 168 2.96 -12.45 6.49
N ARG A 169 2.63 -11.35 7.19
CA ARG A 169 2.32 -10.04 6.60
C ARG A 169 3.46 -9.49 5.75
N GLN A 170 4.72 -9.65 6.19
CA GLN A 170 5.88 -9.23 5.41
C GLN A 170 5.99 -10.04 4.12
N LEU A 171 5.85 -11.37 4.21
CA LEU A 171 5.92 -12.28 3.05
C LEU A 171 4.82 -11.97 2.03
N ILE A 172 3.57 -11.82 2.47
CA ILE A 172 2.43 -11.43 1.62
C ILE A 172 2.69 -10.14 0.82
N ARG A 173 3.49 -9.21 1.35
CA ARG A 173 3.77 -7.89 0.74
C ARG A 173 5.06 -7.82 -0.08
N ALA A 174 5.93 -8.83 -0.01
CA ALA A 174 7.31 -8.74 -0.51
C ALA A 174 7.78 -9.97 -1.33
N GLU A 175 7.14 -11.12 -1.15
CA GLU A 175 7.41 -12.31 -1.96
C GLU A 175 6.65 -12.31 -3.28
N SER A 176 7.02 -13.25 -4.16
CA SER A 176 6.45 -13.41 -5.49
C SER A 176 4.98 -13.81 -5.47
N SER A 177 4.24 -13.50 -6.55
CA SER A 177 2.94 -14.14 -6.82
C SER A 177 2.99 -15.67 -6.82
N GLY A 178 4.16 -16.29 -7.07
CA GLY A 178 4.36 -17.72 -6.91
C GLY A 178 4.17 -18.19 -5.46
N TRP A 179 4.84 -17.53 -4.51
CA TRP A 179 4.70 -17.80 -3.08
C TRP A 179 3.24 -17.63 -2.62
N LEU A 180 2.57 -16.56 -3.07
CA LEU A 180 1.18 -16.28 -2.71
C LEU A 180 0.19 -17.28 -3.32
N LYS A 181 0.41 -17.72 -4.57
CA LYS A 181 -0.37 -18.81 -5.20
C LYS A 181 -0.28 -20.09 -4.38
N ASP A 182 0.90 -20.48 -3.93
CA ASP A 182 1.09 -21.72 -3.16
C ASP A 182 0.55 -21.61 -1.72
N PHE A 183 0.63 -20.42 -1.10
CA PHE A 183 -0.06 -20.13 0.16
C PHE A 183 -1.58 -20.29 0.02
N PHE A 184 -2.17 -19.78 -1.07
CA PHE A 184 -3.60 -19.92 -1.33
C PHE A 184 -4.03 -21.35 -1.63
N LYS A 185 -3.28 -22.09 -2.48
CA LYS A 185 -3.53 -23.51 -2.75
C LYS A 185 -3.48 -24.37 -1.49
N ALA A 186 -2.62 -24.02 -0.53
CA ALA A 186 -2.51 -24.70 0.76
C ALA A 186 -3.63 -24.31 1.76
N GLY A 187 -4.63 -23.52 1.35
CA GLY A 187 -5.74 -23.08 2.21
C GLY A 187 -5.46 -21.79 2.99
N GLY A 188 -4.32 -21.12 2.78
CA GLY A 188 -3.89 -19.98 3.59
C GLY A 188 -4.85 -18.79 3.61
N TYR A 189 -5.51 -18.50 2.48
CA TYR A 189 -6.55 -17.44 2.46
C TYR A 189 -7.82 -17.87 3.21
N GLN A 190 -8.19 -19.15 3.18
CA GLN A 190 -9.29 -19.68 3.98
C GLN A 190 -8.97 -19.52 5.47
N GLY A 191 -7.79 -19.98 5.90
CA GLY A 191 -7.31 -19.83 7.28
C GLY A 191 -7.23 -18.37 7.76
N LEU A 192 -6.83 -17.41 6.91
CA LEU A 192 -6.87 -15.98 7.24
C LEU A 192 -8.31 -15.49 7.50
N CYS A 193 -9.29 -15.89 6.68
CA CYS A 193 -10.69 -15.52 6.87
C CYS A 193 -11.30 -16.17 8.11
N ASP A 194 -10.97 -17.44 8.38
CA ASP A 194 -11.49 -18.15 9.54
C ASP A 194 -10.88 -17.58 10.83
N SER A 195 -9.56 -17.31 10.83
CA SER A 195 -8.88 -16.63 11.95
C SER A 195 -9.47 -15.25 12.22
N LEU A 196 -9.74 -14.46 11.17
CA LEU A 196 -10.37 -13.15 11.32
C LEU A 196 -11.83 -13.28 11.82
N SER A 197 -12.59 -14.25 11.32
CA SER A 197 -13.98 -14.48 11.75
C SER A 197 -14.08 -14.95 13.20
N GLU A 198 -13.09 -15.72 13.66
CA GLU A 198 -12.97 -16.19 15.04
C GLU A 198 -12.56 -15.04 15.97
N ILE A 199 -11.49 -14.29 15.66
CA ILE A 199 -11.02 -13.21 16.53
C ILE A 199 -12.03 -12.05 16.65
N LEU A 200 -12.84 -11.78 15.61
CA LEU A 200 -13.92 -10.78 15.66
C LEU A 200 -15.10 -11.20 16.54
N ARG A 201 -15.21 -12.48 16.92
CA ARG A 201 -16.25 -12.99 17.85
C ARG A 201 -15.78 -13.04 19.31
N VAL A 202 -14.48 -12.86 19.57
CA VAL A 202 -13.91 -12.89 20.93
C VAL A 202 -14.42 -11.69 21.73
N GLU A 203 -14.91 -11.93 22.94
CA GLU A 203 -15.26 -10.87 23.88
C GLU A 203 -14.03 -10.44 24.68
N TRP A 204 -13.62 -9.20 24.48
CA TRP A 204 -12.46 -8.58 25.08
C TRP A 204 -12.86 -7.81 26.38
N ARG A 205 -12.39 -8.24 27.56
CA ARG A 205 -12.57 -7.59 28.88
C ARG A 205 -11.37 -6.69 29.27
N GLU A 206 -11.58 -5.38 29.26
CA GLU A 206 -10.64 -4.26 29.55
C GLU A 206 -9.20 -4.57 30.06
N GLU A 207 -9.01 -5.40 31.09
CA GLU A 207 -7.73 -5.72 31.73
C GLU A 207 -6.68 -6.47 30.85
N GLN A 208 -7.03 -6.99 29.66
CA GLN A 208 -6.12 -7.87 28.89
C GLN A 208 -5.84 -7.45 27.42
N HIS A 209 -6.31 -6.30 26.94
CA HIS A 209 -6.42 -6.07 25.49
C HIS A 209 -5.33 -5.23 24.86
N ASP A 210 -4.25 -5.94 24.51
CA ASP A 210 -3.47 -5.57 23.34
C ASP A 210 -3.99 -6.38 22.13
N ASP A 211 -4.72 -5.74 21.23
CA ASP A 211 -5.38 -6.34 20.07
C ASP A 211 -4.41 -6.66 18.92
N GLN A 212 -3.12 -6.86 19.23
CA GLN A 212 -2.01 -7.07 18.29
C GLN A 212 -2.30 -8.15 17.24
N ILE A 213 -2.98 -9.24 17.62
CA ILE A 213 -3.25 -10.34 16.70
C ILE A 213 -4.34 -9.98 15.68
N LEU A 214 -5.40 -9.28 16.11
CA LEU A 214 -6.38 -8.69 15.19
C LEU A 214 -5.69 -7.65 14.30
N HIS A 215 -4.84 -6.79 14.87
CA HIS A 215 -4.08 -5.79 14.14
C HIS A 215 -3.21 -6.41 13.02
N GLU A 216 -2.36 -7.39 13.33
CA GLU A 216 -1.51 -8.02 12.31
C GLU A 216 -2.32 -8.88 11.32
N LEU A 217 -3.42 -9.53 11.73
CA LEU A 217 -4.35 -10.18 10.79
C LEU A 217 -4.95 -9.17 9.80
N LEU A 218 -5.53 -8.07 10.26
CA LEU A 218 -6.07 -7.02 9.39
C LEU A 218 -5.00 -6.44 8.45
N ARG A 219 -3.76 -6.30 8.94
CA ARG A 219 -2.64 -5.88 8.10
C ARG A 219 -2.17 -6.95 7.11
N CYS A 220 -2.40 -8.24 7.34
CA CYS A 220 -2.27 -9.29 6.32
C CYS A 220 -3.30 -9.06 5.20
N PHE A 221 -4.57 -8.80 5.52
CA PHE A 221 -5.59 -8.45 4.53
C PHE A 221 -5.21 -7.19 3.73
N LYS A 222 -4.75 -6.11 4.40
CA LYS A 222 -4.19 -4.91 3.71
C LYS A 222 -2.89 -5.22 2.95
N GLY A 223 -2.21 -6.31 3.28
CA GLY A 223 -1.05 -6.81 2.55
C GLY A 223 -1.42 -7.44 1.22
N LEU A 224 -2.52 -8.22 1.17
CA LEU A 224 -2.98 -8.88 -0.06
C LEU A 224 -3.23 -7.86 -1.19
N SER A 225 -3.67 -6.64 -0.84
CA SER A 225 -3.91 -5.54 -1.78
C SER A 225 -2.66 -4.90 -2.42
N THR A 226 -1.48 -5.53 -2.30
CA THR A 226 -0.29 -5.17 -3.07
C THR A 226 -0.03 -6.10 -4.25
N SER A 227 -0.94 -7.05 -4.53
CA SER A 227 -0.85 -8.04 -5.61
C SER A 227 -2.21 -8.25 -6.27
N GLU A 228 -2.24 -8.51 -7.58
CA GLU A 228 -3.47 -8.77 -8.32
C GLU A 228 -4.21 -10.01 -7.79
N ILE A 229 -3.47 -11.09 -7.53
CA ILE A 229 -4.02 -12.33 -6.96
C ILE A 229 -4.56 -12.12 -5.55
N GLY A 230 -3.93 -11.26 -4.75
CA GLY A 230 -4.45 -10.87 -3.45
C GLY A 230 -5.73 -10.05 -3.53
N LEU A 231 -5.87 -9.12 -4.49
CA LEU A 231 -7.15 -8.45 -4.76
C LEU A 231 -8.25 -9.43 -5.14
N HIS A 232 -7.97 -10.38 -6.04
CA HIS A 232 -8.95 -11.41 -6.43
C HIS A 232 -9.35 -12.32 -5.25
N ALA A 233 -8.42 -12.63 -4.34
CA ALA A 233 -8.76 -13.32 -3.10
C ALA A 233 -9.70 -12.46 -2.23
N LEU A 234 -9.33 -11.20 -1.99
CA LEU A 234 -10.12 -10.24 -1.19
C LEU A 234 -11.53 -10.00 -1.74
N SER A 235 -11.72 -10.06 -3.07
CA SER A 235 -13.04 -9.94 -3.68
C SER A 235 -13.89 -11.21 -3.57
N SER A 236 -13.27 -12.39 -3.63
CA SER A 236 -13.97 -13.69 -3.72
C SER A 236 -14.92 -14.03 -2.55
N LYS A 237 -14.80 -13.34 -1.41
CA LYS A 237 -15.61 -13.54 -0.20
C LYS A 237 -16.43 -12.33 0.23
N ALA A 238 -16.40 -11.24 -0.54
CA ALA A 238 -17.19 -10.05 -0.22
C ALA A 238 -18.70 -10.41 -0.11
N PRO A 239 -19.47 -9.80 0.82
CA PRO A 239 -19.13 -8.65 1.65
C PRO A 239 -18.28 -8.95 2.90
N GLN A 240 -17.89 -10.20 3.13
CA GLN A 240 -16.99 -10.57 4.22
C GLN A 240 -15.51 -10.35 3.82
N PRO A 241 -14.64 -9.83 4.71
CA PRO A 241 -14.90 -9.50 6.11
C PRO A 241 -15.46 -8.09 6.36
N TYR A 242 -15.59 -7.23 5.33
CA TYR A 242 -15.93 -5.80 5.45
C TYR A 242 -17.18 -5.53 6.30
N GLU A 243 -18.23 -6.34 6.12
CA GLU A 243 -19.45 -6.30 6.92
C GLU A 243 -19.20 -6.55 8.41
N SER A 244 -18.45 -7.60 8.76
CA SER A 244 -18.11 -7.90 10.16
C SER A 244 -17.17 -6.87 10.79
N LEU A 245 -16.31 -6.20 9.99
CA LEU A 245 -15.49 -5.09 10.48
C LEU A 245 -16.34 -3.87 10.86
N ILE A 246 -17.29 -3.46 10.01
CA ILE A 246 -18.22 -2.37 10.34
C ILE A 246 -19.13 -2.77 11.50
N GLY A 247 -19.65 -4.01 11.50
CA GLY A 247 -20.44 -4.55 12.59
C GLY A 247 -19.74 -4.44 13.94
N LEU A 248 -18.45 -4.81 14.01
CA LEU A 248 -17.66 -4.68 15.23
C LEU A 248 -17.49 -3.20 15.66
N LEU A 249 -17.17 -2.30 14.73
CA LEU A 249 -17.02 -0.86 15.00
C LEU A 249 -18.30 -0.20 15.54
N PHE A 250 -19.47 -0.75 15.23
CA PHE A 250 -20.76 -0.24 15.72
C PHE A 250 -21.17 -0.81 17.09
N THR A 251 -20.32 -1.62 17.73
CA THR A 251 -20.53 -2.15 19.08
C THR A 251 -19.55 -1.55 20.09
N ASP A 252 -19.90 -1.66 21.38
CA ASP A 252 -19.00 -1.34 22.48
C ASP A 252 -17.78 -2.28 22.58
N LYS A 253 -17.74 -3.37 21.79
CA LYS A 253 -16.63 -4.36 21.73
C LYS A 253 -15.55 -4.00 20.71
N LYS A 254 -15.64 -2.85 20.04
CA LYS A 254 -14.67 -2.40 19.04
C LYS A 254 -13.26 -2.27 19.61
N PRO A 255 -12.20 -2.42 18.78
CA PRO A 255 -10.82 -2.40 19.27
C PRO A 255 -10.47 -1.08 19.98
N GLY A 256 -9.74 -1.17 21.10
CA GLY A 256 -9.24 0.01 21.81
C GLY A 256 -8.20 0.79 21.02
N SER A 257 -7.35 0.08 20.26
CA SER A 257 -6.28 0.65 19.44
C SER A 257 -6.80 1.41 18.23
N LEU A 258 -6.52 2.72 18.19
CA LEU A 258 -6.82 3.59 17.05
C LEU A 258 -6.10 3.16 15.77
N PRO A 259 -4.82 2.75 15.79
CA PRO A 259 -4.17 2.11 14.64
C PRO A 259 -4.94 0.91 14.08
N THR A 260 -5.55 0.07 14.92
CA THR A 260 -6.38 -1.05 14.44
C THR A 260 -7.64 -0.57 13.76
N ARG A 261 -8.40 0.36 14.37
CA ARG A 261 -9.58 0.95 13.73
C ARG A 261 -9.22 1.66 12.42
N GLN A 262 -8.04 2.26 12.31
CA GLN A 262 -7.53 2.83 11.06
C GLN A 262 -7.34 1.76 9.97
N VAL A 263 -6.71 0.63 10.28
CA VAL A 263 -6.59 -0.47 9.29
C VAL A 263 -7.97 -1.00 8.88
N MET A 264 -8.95 -1.04 9.79
CA MET A 264 -10.34 -1.36 9.43
C MET A 264 -10.89 -0.36 8.41
N MET A 265 -10.79 0.95 8.65
CA MET A 265 -11.25 1.98 7.69
C MET A 265 -10.51 1.91 6.35
N GLU A 266 -9.21 1.61 6.35
CA GLU A 266 -8.43 1.42 5.13
C GLU A 266 -8.90 0.19 4.32
N LEU A 267 -9.30 -0.89 4.99
CA LEU A 267 -9.92 -2.06 4.34
C LEU A 267 -11.32 -1.75 3.78
N ILE A 268 -12.11 -0.89 4.44
CA ILE A 268 -13.38 -0.40 3.88
C ILE A 268 -13.13 0.49 2.65
N ASN A 269 -12.10 1.33 2.70
CA ASN A 269 -11.73 2.16 1.54
C ASN A 269 -11.26 1.30 0.35
N LEU A 270 -10.63 0.15 0.62
CA LEU A 270 -10.19 -0.80 -0.41
C LEU A 270 -11.36 -1.43 -1.20
N VAL A 271 -12.59 -1.43 -0.67
CA VAL A 271 -13.78 -1.85 -1.43
C VAL A 271 -13.96 -1.00 -2.70
N PHE A 272 -13.61 0.29 -2.66
CA PHE A 272 -13.65 1.18 -3.83
C PHE A 272 -12.53 0.89 -4.84
N ASP A 273 -11.36 0.42 -4.39
CA ASP A 273 -10.27 0.02 -5.29
C ASP A 273 -10.50 -1.36 -5.92
N ILE A 274 -11.24 -2.26 -5.25
CA ILE A 274 -11.57 -3.60 -5.75
C ILE A 274 -12.78 -3.59 -6.69
N PHE A 275 -13.83 -2.83 -6.36
CA PHE A 275 -15.14 -2.90 -7.03
C PHE A 275 -15.62 -1.57 -7.64
N GLY A 276 -14.82 -0.49 -7.57
CA GLY A 276 -15.19 0.83 -8.06
C GLY A 276 -14.56 1.18 -9.41
N ASP A 277 -15.16 2.15 -10.10
CA ASP A 277 -14.63 2.65 -11.38
C ASP A 277 -13.39 3.53 -11.17
N ASN A 278 -12.29 3.19 -11.86
CA ASN A 278 -11.03 3.93 -11.79
C ASN A 278 -11.14 5.39 -12.30
N SER A 279 -12.16 5.71 -13.10
CA SER A 279 -12.36 6.98 -13.81
C SER A 279 -12.40 8.23 -12.94
N SER A 280 -12.73 8.11 -11.65
CA SER A 280 -12.95 9.24 -10.74
C SER A 280 -11.89 9.33 -9.63
N SER A 281 -10.79 8.59 -9.74
CA SER A 281 -9.77 8.47 -8.69
C SER A 281 -8.84 9.69 -8.53
N GLU A 282 -8.78 10.62 -9.49
CA GLU A 282 -7.75 11.68 -9.52
C GLU A 282 -7.79 12.65 -8.33
N GLN A 283 -8.96 12.84 -7.72
CA GLN A 283 -9.15 13.71 -6.56
C GLN A 283 -8.96 12.99 -5.22
N LEU A 284 -8.79 11.67 -5.21
CA LEU A 284 -8.67 10.88 -4.01
C LEU A 284 -7.20 10.58 -3.74
N ILE A 285 -6.65 11.12 -2.64
CA ILE A 285 -5.35 10.68 -2.12
C ILE A 285 -5.49 9.25 -1.63
N LYS A 286 -5.14 8.28 -2.49
CA LYS A 286 -5.14 6.86 -2.15
C LYS A 286 -4.11 6.56 -1.06
N SER A 287 -4.38 5.52 -0.27
CA SER A 287 -3.36 4.91 0.59
C SER A 287 -2.16 4.51 -0.27
N PRO A 288 -0.90 4.71 0.19
CA PRO A 288 0.27 4.18 -0.50
C PRO A 288 0.35 2.64 -0.37
N THR A 289 -0.58 1.94 -1.02
CA THR A 289 -0.40 0.58 -1.49
C THR A 289 0.50 0.63 -2.72
N THR A 290 1.32 -0.41 -2.92
CA THR A 290 2.24 -0.48 -4.07
C THR A 290 1.49 -0.25 -5.38
N GLN A 291 0.26 -0.76 -5.47
CA GLN A 291 -0.60 -0.75 -6.66
C GLN A 291 -1.06 0.66 -7.09
N SER A 292 -1.37 1.56 -6.14
CA SER A 292 -1.67 2.97 -6.48
C SER A 292 -0.48 3.67 -7.14
N TYR A 293 0.75 3.30 -6.73
CA TYR A 293 1.99 3.83 -7.31
C TYR A 293 2.23 3.36 -8.76
N LEU A 294 1.43 2.42 -9.27
CA LEU A 294 1.58 1.83 -10.62
C LEU A 294 0.57 2.47 -11.56
N SER A 295 -0.69 2.56 -11.11
CA SER A 295 -1.76 3.25 -11.83
C SER A 295 -1.43 4.72 -12.13
N SER A 296 -0.58 5.37 -11.33
CA SER A 296 -0.16 6.76 -11.57
C SER A 296 0.82 6.96 -12.74
N PHE A 297 1.28 5.89 -13.40
CA PHE A 297 2.25 5.98 -14.50
C PHE A 297 1.72 5.46 -15.85
N ASP A 298 0.55 4.83 -15.90
CA ASP A 298 0.03 4.21 -17.12
C ASP A 298 -1.04 5.04 -17.83
N ALA A 299 -0.62 5.75 -18.87
CA ALA A 299 -1.48 6.27 -19.94
C ALA A 299 -1.29 5.53 -21.28
N SER A 300 -0.45 4.49 -21.30
CA SER A 300 0.02 3.84 -22.55
C SER A 300 0.29 2.34 -22.43
N THR A 301 -0.13 1.68 -21.34
CA THR A 301 0.04 0.23 -21.16
C THR A 301 -1.33 -0.43 -21.27
N GLU A 302 -1.44 -1.47 -22.10
CA GLU A 302 -2.65 -2.28 -22.18
C GLU A 302 -2.95 -2.87 -20.80
N ALA A 303 -4.07 -2.47 -20.21
CA ALA A 303 -4.45 -2.91 -18.88
C ALA A 303 -4.53 -4.44 -18.85
N VAL A 304 -3.79 -5.06 -17.92
CA VAL A 304 -3.93 -6.48 -17.62
C VAL A 304 -5.41 -6.74 -17.35
N GLN A 305 -6.02 -7.60 -18.16
CA GLN A 305 -7.44 -7.93 -18.05
C GLN A 305 -7.67 -8.83 -16.82
N ILE A 306 -7.69 -8.20 -15.65
CA ILE A 306 -8.25 -8.76 -14.43
C ILE A 306 -9.65 -9.27 -14.79
N GLN A 307 -9.98 -10.52 -14.47
CA GLN A 307 -11.34 -11.02 -14.65
C GLN A 307 -12.32 -10.07 -13.95
N PRO A 308 -13.43 -9.65 -14.60
CA PRO A 308 -14.30 -8.62 -14.05
C PRO A 308 -14.78 -9.04 -12.66
N VAL A 309 -14.28 -8.31 -11.66
CA VAL A 309 -14.51 -8.62 -10.25
C VAL A 309 -15.98 -8.36 -9.94
N LYS A 310 -16.79 -9.40 -10.08
CA LYS A 310 -18.23 -9.29 -9.93
C LYS A 310 -18.59 -8.97 -8.49
N LEU A 311 -19.19 -7.81 -8.30
CA LEU A 311 -19.73 -7.38 -7.01
C LEU A 311 -20.74 -8.42 -6.49
N PRO A 312 -20.70 -8.78 -5.18
CA PRO A 312 -21.63 -9.73 -4.61
C PRO A 312 -23.06 -9.17 -4.61
N ALA A 313 -24.04 -10.03 -4.89
CA ALA A 313 -25.44 -9.70 -4.65
C ALA A 313 -25.69 -9.50 -3.14
N PRO A 314 -26.57 -8.58 -2.71
CA PRO A 314 -27.54 -7.82 -3.51
C PRO A 314 -27.04 -6.44 -4.00
N PHE A 315 -25.75 -6.12 -3.87
CA PHE A 315 -25.26 -4.78 -4.15
C PHE A 315 -25.15 -4.48 -5.65
N PHE A 316 -25.32 -3.21 -6.02
CA PHE A 316 -25.27 -2.76 -7.42
C PHE A 316 -23.97 -2.03 -7.80
N SER A 317 -23.26 -1.45 -6.82
CA SER A 317 -21.94 -0.82 -6.99
C SER A 317 -21.12 -0.87 -5.69
N ALA A 318 -19.83 -0.53 -5.74
CA ALA A 318 -19.02 -0.31 -4.53
C ALA A 318 -19.62 0.79 -3.63
N GLY A 319 -20.17 1.86 -4.23
CA GLY A 319 -20.87 2.92 -3.52
C GLY A 319 -22.09 2.39 -2.78
N ASP A 320 -22.89 1.56 -3.44
CA ASP A 320 -24.06 0.92 -2.84
C ASP A 320 -23.70 -0.02 -1.69
N MET A 321 -22.71 -0.89 -1.88
CA MET A 321 -22.20 -1.77 -0.84
C MET A 321 -21.77 -0.98 0.40
N VAL A 322 -20.88 0.02 0.26
CA VAL A 322 -20.38 0.77 1.42
C VAL A 322 -21.48 1.66 2.03
N ARG A 323 -22.42 2.22 1.25
CA ARG A 323 -23.60 2.92 1.79
C ARG A 323 -24.48 2.01 2.64
N GLN A 324 -24.67 0.75 2.23
CA GLN A 324 -25.47 -0.21 2.98
C GLN A 324 -24.75 -0.66 4.26
N LEU A 325 -23.44 -0.97 4.18
CA LEU A 325 -22.64 -1.36 5.34
C LEU A 325 -22.57 -0.26 6.41
N LEU A 326 -22.40 1.01 6.02
CA LEU A 326 -22.25 2.12 6.98
C LEU A 326 -23.57 2.62 7.61
N ARG A 327 -24.73 2.09 7.21
CA ARG A 327 -26.00 2.43 7.86
C ARG A 327 -26.01 1.93 9.30
N ASN A 328 -26.65 2.68 10.19
CA ASN A 328 -26.94 2.21 11.54
C ASN A 328 -27.56 0.80 11.49
N PRO A 329 -27.19 -0.10 12.42
CA PRO A 329 -27.83 -1.41 12.50
C PRO A 329 -29.34 -1.25 12.72
N MET A 330 -30.13 -2.16 12.13
CA MET A 330 -31.57 -2.20 12.35
C MET A 330 -31.86 -2.37 13.84
N ASN A 331 -32.88 -1.66 14.31
CA ASN A 331 -33.32 -1.69 15.69
C ASN A 331 -34.83 -1.80 15.69
N ASP A 332 -35.32 -3.01 15.93
CA ASP A 332 -36.74 -3.36 15.89
C ASP A 332 -37.56 -2.49 16.86
N ALA A 333 -36.98 -2.01 17.96
CA ALA A 333 -37.65 -1.11 18.91
C ALA A 333 -37.77 0.34 18.40
N LEU A 334 -37.02 0.74 17.36
CA LEU A 334 -37.24 1.97 16.59
C LEU A 334 -38.23 1.74 15.43
N GLU A 335 -38.18 0.57 14.79
CA GLU A 335 -39.07 0.22 13.68
C GLU A 335 -40.52 -0.02 14.13
N ASN A 336 -40.71 -0.58 15.32
CA ASN A 336 -42.01 -0.74 15.95
C ASN A 336 -42.57 0.56 16.59
N GLN A 337 -41.90 1.71 16.43
CA GLN A 337 -42.47 2.99 16.90
C GLN A 337 -43.63 3.44 16.01
N HIS A 338 -44.68 3.97 16.63
CA HIS A 338 -45.87 4.45 15.93
C HIS A 338 -45.50 5.53 14.90
N GLU A 339 -46.14 5.46 13.72
CA GLU A 339 -45.96 6.36 12.57
C GLU A 339 -45.84 7.86 12.90
N PHE A 340 -46.53 8.40 13.91
CA PHE A 340 -46.40 9.81 14.27
C PHE A 340 -45.01 10.15 14.83
N ILE A 341 -44.39 9.22 15.57
CA ILE A 341 -43.04 9.36 16.12
C ILE A 341 -42.00 9.26 14.99
N LYS A 342 -42.21 8.34 14.04
CA LYS A 342 -41.37 8.21 12.84
C LYS A 342 -41.40 9.49 12.00
N LYS A 343 -42.58 10.07 11.77
CA LYS A 343 -42.73 11.34 11.02
C LYS A 343 -42.13 12.55 11.73
N ALA A 344 -42.13 12.58 13.07
CA ALA A 344 -41.55 13.68 13.85
C ALA A 344 -40.01 13.64 13.91
N LYS A 345 -39.40 12.46 13.81
CA LYS A 345 -37.93 12.29 13.89
C LYS A 345 -37.31 12.31 12.49
N ARG A 346 -36.43 13.28 12.21
CA ARG A 346 -35.55 13.19 11.04
C ARG A 346 -34.64 11.94 11.17
N PRO A 347 -34.64 11.02 10.19
CA PRO A 347 -33.79 9.85 10.25
C PRO A 347 -32.32 10.25 10.23
N ARG A 348 -31.49 9.56 11.01
CA ARG A 348 -30.05 9.82 11.13
C ARG A 348 -29.27 8.55 10.80
N VAL A 349 -29.39 8.11 9.55
CA VAL A 349 -29.00 6.76 9.11
C VAL A 349 -27.50 6.46 9.22
N TYR A 350 -26.64 7.47 9.40
CA TYR A 350 -25.19 7.31 9.60
C TYR A 350 -24.75 7.77 11.01
N LYS A 351 -25.66 7.92 11.97
CA LYS A 351 -25.34 8.42 13.32
C LYS A 351 -24.26 7.59 14.02
N VAL A 352 -24.33 6.25 13.92
CA VAL A 352 -23.40 5.33 14.59
C VAL A 352 -22.02 5.37 13.93
N PHE A 353 -21.97 5.41 12.59
CA PHE A 353 -20.72 5.62 11.85
C PHE A 353 -20.05 6.95 12.24
N LEU A 354 -20.82 8.04 12.27
CA LEU A 354 -20.27 9.35 12.62
C LEU A 354 -19.93 9.51 14.12
N SER A 355 -20.35 8.60 15.01
CA SER A 355 -19.88 8.63 16.41
C SER A 355 -18.40 8.24 16.55
N GLU A 356 -17.79 7.52 15.60
CA GLU A 356 -16.33 7.30 15.62
C GLU A 356 -15.57 8.64 15.53
N ILE A 357 -16.08 9.61 14.77
CA ILE A 357 -15.51 10.96 14.73
C ILE A 357 -15.73 11.68 16.06
N TYR A 358 -16.91 11.54 16.67
CA TYR A 358 -17.21 12.16 17.96
C TYR A 358 -16.30 11.63 19.08
N GLU A 359 -16.04 10.33 19.13
CA GLU A 359 -15.14 9.73 20.13
C GLU A 359 -13.73 10.29 20.02
N VAL A 360 -13.15 10.34 18.82
CA VAL A 360 -11.84 10.96 18.60
C VAL A 360 -11.84 12.44 19.05
N GLN A 361 -12.91 13.19 18.75
CA GLN A 361 -13.02 14.60 19.14
C GLN A 361 -13.24 14.81 20.65
N ARG A 362 -13.88 13.86 21.33
CA ARG A 362 -14.12 13.86 22.78
C ARG A 362 -12.83 13.50 23.53
N ASP A 363 -12.19 12.41 23.13
CA ASP A 363 -11.10 11.78 23.88
C ASP A 363 -9.75 12.44 23.57
N PHE A 364 -9.58 13.01 22.37
CA PHE A 364 -8.37 13.72 21.93
C PHE A 364 -8.66 15.21 21.67
N PHE A 365 -9.53 15.81 22.49
CA PHE A 365 -10.03 17.18 22.29
C PHE A 365 -8.91 18.24 22.18
N TRP A 366 -7.75 18.00 22.82
CA TRP A 366 -6.59 18.92 22.77
C TRP A 366 -5.96 19.05 21.38
N CYS A 367 -6.13 18.04 20.50
CA CYS A 367 -5.70 18.11 19.11
C CYS A 367 -6.40 19.24 18.32
N PHE A 368 -7.56 19.71 18.80
CA PHE A 368 -8.44 20.67 18.13
C PHE A 368 -8.38 22.08 18.74
N GLY A 369 -7.21 22.48 19.27
CA GLY A 369 -7.02 23.78 19.94
C GLY A 369 -7.08 25.02 19.03
N HIS A 370 -6.87 24.89 17.72
CA HIS A 370 -6.67 26.02 16.82
C HIS A 370 -7.99 26.59 16.25
N LYS A 371 -8.83 27.17 17.12
CA LYS A 371 -10.20 27.63 16.80
C LYS A 371 -10.32 28.59 15.61
N ASN A 372 -9.24 29.30 15.25
CA ASN A 372 -9.19 30.25 14.14
C ASN A 372 -8.93 29.61 12.76
N ASN A 373 -8.58 28.33 12.70
CA ASN A 373 -8.29 27.65 11.44
C ASN A 373 -9.55 27.55 10.55
N GLY A 374 -9.42 28.02 9.32
CA GLY A 374 -10.46 27.87 8.29
C GLY A 374 -10.45 26.47 7.67
N ILE A 375 -11.55 26.12 7.03
CA ILE A 375 -11.65 24.96 6.13
C ILE A 375 -11.11 25.40 4.77
N TRP A 376 -10.26 24.59 4.15
CA TRP A 376 -9.62 25.01 2.89
C TRP A 376 -10.60 25.06 1.72
N TYR A 377 -10.42 26.05 0.85
CA TYR A 377 -11.10 26.13 -0.43
C TYR A 377 -10.48 25.14 -1.43
N TYR A 378 -11.03 23.92 -1.48
CA TYR A 378 -10.48 22.78 -2.22
C TYR A 378 -9.93 23.08 -3.63
N PRO A 379 -10.61 23.84 -4.52
CA PRO A 379 -10.11 24.10 -5.89
C PRO A 379 -8.78 24.87 -5.97
N SER A 380 -8.29 25.41 -4.85
CA SER A 380 -7.00 26.10 -4.74
C SER A 380 -5.92 25.27 -4.02
N VAL A 381 -6.21 24.02 -3.63
CA VAL A 381 -5.30 23.16 -2.87
C VAL A 381 -4.43 22.32 -3.81
N ASP A 382 -3.12 22.39 -3.63
CA ASP A 382 -2.16 21.53 -4.33
C ASP A 382 -2.10 20.15 -3.64
N MET A 383 -2.78 19.16 -4.24
CA MET A 383 -2.81 17.78 -3.76
C MET A 383 -1.40 17.16 -3.66
N ARG A 384 -0.50 17.45 -4.60
CA ARG A 384 0.87 16.89 -4.62
C ARG A 384 1.69 17.42 -3.46
N GLN A 385 1.50 18.70 -3.10
CA GLN A 385 2.13 19.30 -1.93
C GLN A 385 1.58 18.72 -0.62
N VAL A 386 0.27 18.51 -0.51
CA VAL A 386 -0.34 17.81 0.64
C VAL A 386 0.21 16.40 0.77
N GLU A 387 0.27 15.64 -0.33
CA GLU A 387 0.79 14.28 -0.36
C GLU A 387 2.28 14.24 0.04
N ARG A 388 3.10 15.17 -0.46
CA ARG A 388 4.51 15.30 -0.05
C ARG A 388 4.66 15.61 1.45
N LEU A 389 3.73 16.38 2.04
CA LEU A 389 3.74 16.67 3.48
C LEU A 389 3.23 15.50 4.33
N ARG A 390 2.35 14.62 3.82
CA ARG A 390 1.84 13.45 4.58
C ARG A 390 2.93 12.51 5.10
N PHE A 391 4.07 12.46 4.40
CA PHE A 391 5.21 11.61 4.76
C PHE A 391 6.14 12.24 5.81
N ARG A 392 5.92 13.50 6.20
CA ARG A 392 6.65 14.14 7.29
C ARG A 392 6.01 13.77 8.61
N VAL A 393 6.37 12.60 9.13
CA VAL A 393 6.04 12.22 10.52
C VAL A 393 6.63 13.30 11.45
N PRO A 394 5.82 13.95 12.31
CA PRO A 394 6.33 14.93 13.27
C PRO A 394 7.36 14.28 14.20
N GLY A 395 8.52 14.91 14.40
CA GLY A 395 9.55 14.40 15.31
C GLY A 395 9.21 14.67 16.78
N GLY A 396 9.63 13.78 17.68
CA GLY A 396 9.48 13.96 19.13
C GLY A 396 8.07 13.64 19.64
N MET A 397 7.57 14.43 20.59
CA MET A 397 6.29 14.17 21.29
C MET A 397 5.07 14.11 20.36
N THR A 398 5.15 14.77 19.20
CA THR A 398 4.06 14.85 18.19
C THR A 398 3.92 13.59 17.34
N ALA A 399 4.75 12.57 17.56
CA ALA A 399 4.55 11.20 17.04
C ALA A 399 3.76 10.30 18.02
N GLY A 400 3.17 10.86 19.08
CA GLY A 400 2.38 10.12 20.07
C GLY A 400 0.92 9.87 19.64
N VAL A 401 0.09 9.56 20.63
CA VAL A 401 -1.34 9.19 20.46
C VAL A 401 -2.17 10.20 19.68
N GLU A 402 -1.79 11.48 19.65
CA GLU A 402 -2.44 12.51 18.83
C GLU A 402 -2.30 12.26 17.32
N TYR A 403 -1.14 11.74 16.88
CA TYR A 403 -0.91 11.42 15.48
C TYR A 403 -1.73 10.20 15.03
N GLU A 404 -1.86 9.20 15.90
CA GLU A 404 -2.72 8.04 15.66
C GLU A 404 -4.21 8.42 15.63
N ALA A 405 -4.66 9.26 16.56
CA ALA A 405 -6.02 9.78 16.59
C ALA A 405 -6.38 10.59 15.34
N ILE A 406 -5.49 11.48 14.89
CA ILE A 406 -5.71 12.25 13.67
C ILE A 406 -5.53 11.38 12.41
N GLY A 407 -4.64 10.38 12.42
CA GLY A 407 -4.51 9.37 11.36
C GLY A 407 -5.80 8.58 11.17
N TYR A 408 -6.37 8.07 12.26
CA TYR A 408 -7.66 7.39 12.25
C TYR A 408 -8.78 8.32 11.75
N LEU A 409 -8.91 9.52 12.32
CA LEU A 409 -9.91 10.51 11.88
C LEU A 409 -9.79 10.86 10.38
N THR A 410 -8.56 10.97 9.87
CA THR A 410 -8.30 11.20 8.45
C THR A 410 -8.80 10.03 7.60
N SER A 411 -8.57 8.78 8.03
CA SER A 411 -9.07 7.59 7.33
C SER A 411 -10.60 7.54 7.25
N ILE A 412 -11.32 8.01 8.29
CA ILE A 412 -12.78 8.13 8.26
C ILE A 412 -13.22 9.13 7.18
N PHE A 413 -12.59 10.31 7.12
CA PHE A 413 -12.90 11.28 6.06
C PHE A 413 -12.50 10.78 4.66
N SER A 414 -11.44 9.98 4.52
CA SER A 414 -11.07 9.35 3.24
C SER A 414 -12.13 8.36 2.76
N VAL A 415 -12.67 7.51 3.65
CA VAL A 415 -13.81 6.64 3.34
C VAL A 415 -15.04 7.47 2.94
N ILE A 416 -15.34 8.56 3.65
CA ILE A 416 -16.45 9.48 3.31
C ILE A 416 -16.24 10.11 1.92
N ASN A 417 -15.01 10.50 1.56
CA ASN A 417 -14.69 11.07 0.26
C ASN A 417 -14.86 10.05 -0.87
N ALA A 418 -14.30 8.85 -0.72
CA ALA A 418 -14.46 7.78 -1.70
C ALA A 418 -15.94 7.35 -1.86
N LEU A 419 -16.69 7.27 -0.75
CA LEU A 419 -18.13 7.04 -0.75
C LEU A 419 -18.91 8.15 -1.47
N SER A 420 -18.48 9.40 -1.33
CA SER A 420 -19.12 10.55 -1.98
C SER A 420 -18.91 10.52 -3.51
N VAL A 421 -17.69 10.20 -3.96
CA VAL A 421 -17.39 9.98 -5.38
C VAL A 421 -18.20 8.81 -5.94
N ALA A 422 -18.14 7.64 -5.29
CA ALA A 422 -18.87 6.45 -5.75
C ALA A 422 -20.40 6.69 -5.78
N SER A 423 -20.95 7.38 -4.77
CA SER A 423 -22.39 7.70 -4.71
C SER A 423 -22.82 8.74 -5.74
N TYR A 424 -21.92 9.63 -6.18
CA TYR A 424 -22.19 10.54 -7.29
C TYR A 424 -22.19 9.78 -8.63
N ASN A 425 -21.29 8.82 -8.81
CA ASN A 425 -21.22 7.96 -10.00
C ASN A 425 -22.45 7.04 -10.14
N ASP A 426 -22.99 6.55 -9.01
CA ASP A 426 -24.29 5.85 -8.96
C ASP A 426 -25.49 6.74 -9.34
N GLY A 427 -25.28 8.05 -9.45
CA GLY A 427 -26.28 9.04 -9.83
C GLY A 427 -26.24 10.30 -8.95
N GLN A 428 -26.37 11.47 -9.57
CA GLN A 428 -26.26 12.76 -8.88
C GLN A 428 -27.20 12.89 -7.67
N GLU A 429 -28.45 12.42 -7.77
CA GLU A 429 -29.41 12.45 -6.65
C GLU A 429 -29.05 11.43 -5.55
N THR A 430 -28.42 10.30 -5.89
CA THR A 430 -27.88 9.33 -4.92
C THR A 430 -26.78 9.96 -4.07
N GLY A 431 -25.82 10.65 -4.72
CA GLY A 431 -24.80 11.45 -4.04
C GLY A 431 -25.41 12.56 -3.18
N LYS A 432 -26.33 13.35 -3.73
CA LYS A 432 -27.03 14.41 -2.99
C LYS A 432 -27.77 13.90 -1.75
N ARG A 433 -28.43 12.75 -1.86
CA ARG A 433 -29.11 12.08 -0.74
C ARG A 433 -28.13 11.60 0.33
N LEU A 434 -26.98 11.02 -0.05
CA LEU A 434 -25.91 10.69 0.91
C LEU A 434 -25.53 11.92 1.75
N HIS A 435 -25.30 13.07 1.11
CA HIS A 435 -24.94 14.29 1.84
C HIS A 435 -26.08 14.79 2.74
N GLN A 436 -27.34 14.74 2.29
CA GLN A 436 -28.50 15.04 3.15
C GLN A 436 -28.54 14.14 4.40
N ASP A 437 -28.33 12.83 4.23
CA ASP A 437 -28.34 11.84 5.31
C ASP A 437 -27.15 12.00 6.29
N LEU A 438 -25.96 12.36 5.78
CA LEU A 438 -24.78 12.67 6.60
C LEU A 438 -24.96 13.97 7.41
N PHE A 439 -25.51 15.02 6.80
CA PHE A 439 -25.82 16.27 7.50
C PHE A 439 -26.98 16.11 8.50
N ALA A 440 -28.01 15.31 8.18
CA ALA A 440 -29.05 14.94 9.15
C ALA A 440 -28.48 14.15 10.34
N SER A 441 -27.42 13.36 10.09
CA SER A 441 -26.69 12.60 11.11
C SER A 441 -25.67 13.44 11.90
N GLY A 442 -25.38 14.68 11.48
CA GLY A 442 -24.61 15.68 12.24
C GLY A 442 -23.16 15.90 11.79
N ILE A 443 -22.78 15.54 10.56
CA ILE A 443 -21.40 15.69 10.06
C ILE A 443 -20.88 17.14 10.09
N ASP A 444 -21.77 18.13 10.02
CA ASP A 444 -21.44 19.56 10.12
C ASP A 444 -20.70 19.89 11.43
N ARG A 445 -21.20 19.38 12.56
CA ARG A 445 -20.59 19.59 13.88
C ARG A 445 -19.18 19.01 13.95
N TYR A 446 -19.01 17.83 13.37
CA TYR A 446 -17.73 17.15 13.34
C TYR A 446 -16.73 17.86 12.43
N ILE A 447 -17.13 18.35 11.26
CA ILE A 447 -16.32 19.21 10.40
C ILE A 447 -15.92 20.50 11.12
N TYR A 448 -16.85 21.12 11.84
CA TYR A 448 -16.61 22.35 12.60
C TYR A 448 -15.55 22.19 13.69
N THR A 449 -15.47 21.02 14.35
CA THR A 449 -14.42 20.73 15.33
C THR A 449 -13.12 20.31 14.65
N SER A 450 -13.15 19.41 13.67
CA SER A 450 -11.96 18.88 13.00
C SER A 450 -11.12 19.96 12.30
N ARG A 451 -11.75 21.03 11.78
CA ARG A 451 -11.02 22.18 11.19
C ARG A 451 -10.05 22.85 12.18
N ALA A 452 -10.24 22.69 13.50
CA ALA A 452 -9.39 23.29 14.52
C ALA A 452 -8.14 22.45 14.82
N ALA A 453 -7.91 21.36 14.09
CA ALA A 453 -6.66 20.60 14.11
C ALA A 453 -5.48 21.41 13.55
N SER A 454 -4.26 21.07 13.96
CA SER A 454 -3.04 21.77 13.53
C SER A 454 -2.83 21.73 12.01
N LEU A 455 -2.72 22.91 11.38
CA LEU A 455 -2.43 23.05 9.95
C LEU A 455 -1.01 22.60 9.58
N ALA A 456 -0.07 22.67 10.52
CA ALA A 456 1.33 22.31 10.30
C ALA A 456 1.56 20.79 10.32
N HIS A 457 0.90 20.09 11.25
CA HIS A 457 1.10 18.66 11.47
C HIS A 457 0.11 17.77 10.72
N TYR A 458 -1.10 18.25 10.44
CA TYR A 458 -2.20 17.43 9.92
C TYR A 458 -2.77 17.91 8.57
N PRO A 459 -1.96 18.28 7.56
CA PRO A 459 -2.46 18.82 6.29
C PRO A 459 -3.37 17.84 5.53
N LEU A 460 -3.18 16.53 5.71
CA LEU A 460 -4.01 15.51 5.06
C LEU A 460 -5.45 15.47 5.62
N LEU A 461 -5.65 15.79 6.91
CA LEU A 461 -7.00 15.92 7.49
C LEU A 461 -7.73 17.12 6.87
N HIS A 462 -7.07 18.28 6.82
CA HIS A 462 -7.65 19.50 6.24
C HIS A 462 -7.98 19.34 4.76
N TYR A 463 -7.10 18.67 4.00
CA TYR A 463 -7.37 18.29 2.61
C TYR A 463 -8.64 17.44 2.52
N ASN A 464 -8.74 16.35 3.28
CA ASN A 464 -9.89 15.44 3.23
C ASN A 464 -11.22 16.15 3.62
N ILE A 465 -11.19 17.06 4.60
CA ILE A 465 -12.37 17.87 4.97
C ILE A 465 -12.76 18.83 3.84
N SER A 466 -11.79 19.47 3.18
CA SER A 466 -12.05 20.38 2.07
C SER A 466 -12.62 19.66 0.85
N LEU A 467 -12.09 18.48 0.53
CA LEU A 467 -12.57 17.61 -0.54
C LEU A 467 -14.01 17.16 -0.30
N TYR A 468 -14.36 16.76 0.93
CA TYR A 468 -15.74 16.37 1.25
C TYR A 468 -16.76 17.46 0.92
N LEU A 469 -16.48 18.71 1.31
CA LEU A 469 -17.38 19.83 1.03
C LEU A 469 -17.42 20.22 -0.45
N HIS A 470 -16.33 19.98 -1.19
CA HIS A 470 -16.32 20.13 -2.64
C HIS A 470 -17.21 19.10 -3.33
N LEU A 471 -17.05 17.82 -2.99
CA LEU A 471 -17.86 16.71 -3.51
C LEU A 471 -19.35 16.89 -3.18
N ALA A 472 -19.66 17.29 -1.94
CA ALA A 472 -21.03 17.62 -1.54
C ALA A 472 -21.61 18.77 -2.38
N LYS A 473 -20.85 19.84 -2.62
CA LYS A 473 -21.30 20.93 -3.50
C LYS A 473 -21.48 20.46 -4.95
N GLN A 474 -20.59 19.60 -5.46
CA GLN A 474 -20.65 19.02 -6.81
C GLN A 474 -21.89 18.14 -7.01
N SER A 475 -22.34 17.43 -5.98
CA SER A 475 -23.61 16.67 -6.03
C SER A 475 -24.87 17.56 -6.05
N GLY A 476 -24.73 18.89 -6.02
CA GLY A 476 -25.85 19.82 -5.87
C GLY A 476 -26.41 19.90 -4.44
N PHE A 477 -25.66 19.44 -3.42
CA PHE A 477 -26.03 19.66 -2.02
C PHE A 477 -25.57 21.06 -1.55
N THR A 478 -26.48 21.82 -0.95
CA THR A 478 -26.20 23.18 -0.46
C THR A 478 -25.54 23.15 0.91
N ILE A 479 -24.26 23.56 0.99
CA ILE A 479 -23.52 23.64 2.25
C ILE A 479 -24.16 24.67 3.19
N PRO A 480 -24.55 24.30 4.43
CA PRO A 480 -25.12 25.24 5.39
C PRO A 480 -24.18 26.38 5.77
N ASN A 481 -24.72 27.60 5.93
CA ASN A 481 -23.97 28.82 6.28
C ASN A 481 -23.12 28.69 7.56
N VAL A 482 -23.51 27.83 8.50
CA VAL A 482 -22.74 27.55 9.73
C VAL A 482 -21.35 27.00 9.45
N ILE A 483 -21.18 26.26 8.34
CA ILE A 483 -19.91 25.74 7.82
C ILE A 483 -19.34 26.64 6.72
N ALA A 484 -20.17 27.08 5.76
CA ALA A 484 -19.69 27.80 4.58
C ALA A 484 -18.87 29.06 4.92
N ARG A 485 -19.23 29.77 6.01
CA ARG A 485 -18.50 30.95 6.50
C ARG A 485 -17.06 30.68 7.00
N TYR A 486 -16.68 29.42 7.21
CA TYR A 486 -15.32 29.03 7.61
C TYR A 486 -14.46 28.60 6.41
N ILE A 487 -15.01 28.57 5.19
CA ILE A 487 -14.24 28.25 3.99
C ILE A 487 -13.32 29.43 3.67
N ALA A 488 -12.02 29.17 3.62
CA ALA A 488 -10.96 30.15 3.42
C ALA A 488 -9.86 29.60 2.49
N GLN A 489 -9.01 30.48 1.98
CA GLN A 489 -7.86 30.07 1.16
C GLN A 489 -6.91 29.17 1.97
N PRO A 490 -6.37 28.08 1.39
CA PRO A 490 -5.42 27.21 2.06
C PRO A 490 -4.10 27.94 2.36
N PRO A 491 -3.30 27.44 3.33
CA PRO A 491 -1.93 27.91 3.56
C PRO A 491 -1.07 27.88 2.29
N GLU A 492 -0.22 28.89 2.13
CA GLU A 492 0.56 29.12 0.90
C GLU A 492 1.46 27.94 0.49
N ASN A 493 1.95 27.17 1.45
CA ASN A 493 2.78 25.98 1.21
C ASN A 493 2.04 24.80 0.57
N VAL A 494 0.70 24.81 0.57
CA VAL A 494 -0.19 23.80 -0.03
C VAL A 494 -1.23 24.44 -0.97
N ARG A 495 -1.03 25.69 -1.37
CA ARG A 495 -1.85 26.35 -2.39
C ARG A 495 -1.24 26.11 -3.77
N ILE A 496 -2.09 25.93 -4.78
CA ILE A 496 -1.67 25.99 -6.19
C ILE A 496 -1.03 27.36 -6.43
N LYS A 497 0.16 27.38 -7.03
CA LYS A 497 0.82 28.61 -7.46
C LYS A 497 0.30 28.99 -8.85
N GLU A 498 -0.10 30.25 -8.98
CA GLU A 498 -0.42 30.89 -10.27
C GLU A 498 0.84 31.07 -11.13
#